data_AF-A0A3G2GAV8-F1
#
_entry.id   AF-A0A3G2GAV8-F1
#
_cell.length_a   1.000
_cell.length_b   1.000
_cell.length_c   1.000
_cell.angle_alpha   90.00
_cell.angle_beta   90.00
_cell.angle_gamma   90.00
#
_symmetry.space_group_name_H-M   'P 1'
#
loop_
_entity.id
_entity.type
_entity.pdbx_description
1 polymer ?
#
loop_
_entity_poly.entity_id
_entity_poly.type
_entity_poly.pdbx_seq_one_letter_code
_entity_poly.pdbx_strand_id
1 'polypeptide(L)'
;MANRSDQAKVVGFSPSKKTKNVNGILLKYYDEIDNEIVPKKVNGIGLGFNGLGIFIPFLMLVNIGSINNWDFPVHSPETVPDKMNKINGLQLSIINMEPTVTNGLEFSFSSNIGAPAVINGVSISPLYNIHHTSNGFVISPIANISQKCRGVQIALYNSCKDAKGIQIGFWNENQKRKFPFINWNFKSKKVKS
;
A
#
# COMPACT_ATOMS: atom_id res chain seq x y z
N MET A 1 -15.74 -31.89 12.06
CA MET A 1 -14.70 -32.03 11.01
C MET A 1 -14.28 -30.63 10.58
N ALA A 2 -13.00 -30.28 10.62
CA ALA A 2 -12.53 -28.99 10.11
C ALA A 2 -12.80 -28.90 8.61
N ASN A 3 -13.37 -27.79 8.15
CA ASN A 3 -13.67 -27.59 6.73
C ASN A 3 -12.34 -27.57 5.95
N ARG A 4 -12.26 -28.23 4.79
CA ARG A 4 -11.01 -28.36 3.99
C ARG A 4 -10.44 -26.99 3.57
N SER A 5 -11.25 -25.93 3.64
CA SER A 5 -10.86 -24.54 3.38
C SER A 5 -10.12 -23.85 4.53
N ASP A 6 -10.23 -24.38 5.75
CA ASP A 6 -9.58 -23.81 6.94
C ASP A 6 -8.16 -24.38 7.16
N GLN A 7 -7.83 -25.51 6.52
CA GLN A 7 -6.49 -26.08 6.53
C GLN A 7 -5.49 -25.15 5.84
N ALA A 8 -4.36 -24.89 6.51
CA ALA A 8 -3.29 -24.09 5.95
C ALA A 8 -2.58 -24.83 4.81
N LYS A 9 -2.40 -24.15 3.67
CA LYS A 9 -1.62 -24.66 2.54
C LYS A 9 -0.21 -24.09 2.58
N VAL A 10 0.77 -24.84 2.08
CA VAL A 10 2.14 -24.34 1.87
C VAL A 10 2.19 -23.41 0.65
N VAL A 11 1.45 -23.76 -0.41
CA VAL A 11 1.31 -22.93 -1.61
C VAL A 11 -0.17 -22.62 -1.83
N GLY A 12 -0.48 -21.34 -2.00
CA GLY A 12 -1.81 -20.84 -2.33
C GLY A 12 -1.82 -20.07 -3.63
N PHE A 13 -3.00 -19.95 -4.22
CA PHE A 13 -3.26 -19.12 -5.39
C PHE A 13 -4.41 -18.18 -5.07
N SER A 14 -4.35 -16.95 -5.59
CA SER A 14 -5.42 -15.96 -5.57
C SER A 14 -5.69 -15.48 -7.00
N PRO A 15 -6.97 -15.42 -7.43
CA PRO A 15 -8.18 -15.68 -6.66
C PRO A 15 -8.42 -17.16 -6.31
N SER A 16 -9.02 -17.43 -5.15
CA SER A 16 -9.46 -18.78 -4.75
C SER A 16 -10.56 -18.72 -3.69
N LYS A 17 -11.64 -19.48 -3.89
CA LYS A 17 -12.74 -19.63 -2.90
C LYS A 17 -12.44 -20.63 -1.79
N LYS A 18 -11.53 -21.59 -2.05
CA LYS A 18 -11.24 -22.73 -1.18
C LYS A 18 -10.03 -22.51 -0.26
N THR A 19 -9.29 -21.42 -0.44
CA THR A 19 -8.04 -21.19 0.28
C THR A 19 -8.19 -19.98 1.17
N LYS A 20 -8.15 -20.17 2.49
CA LYS A 20 -8.16 -19.07 3.46
C LYS A 20 -6.79 -18.84 4.09
N ASN A 21 -6.08 -19.91 4.41
CA ASN A 21 -4.81 -19.84 5.14
C ASN A 21 -3.66 -20.38 4.28
N VAL A 22 -2.57 -19.62 4.19
CA VAL A 22 -1.34 -20.02 3.50
C VAL A 22 -0.14 -19.78 4.42
N ASN A 23 0.61 -20.83 4.75
CA ASN A 23 1.84 -20.75 5.53
C ASN A 23 3.02 -21.05 4.62
N GLY A 24 3.35 -20.10 3.75
CA GLY A 24 4.32 -20.27 2.68
C GLY A 24 4.11 -19.22 1.60
N ILE A 25 3.84 -19.65 0.37
CA ILE A 25 3.79 -18.75 -0.79
C ILE A 25 2.36 -18.61 -1.32
N LEU A 26 1.85 -17.39 -1.41
CA LEU A 26 0.62 -17.06 -2.12
C LEU A 26 0.97 -16.42 -3.47
N LEU A 27 0.60 -17.07 -4.57
CA LEU A 27 0.67 -16.51 -5.91
C LEU A 27 -0.63 -15.76 -6.19
N LYS A 28 -0.55 -14.45 -6.44
CA LYS A 28 -1.69 -13.57 -6.70
C LYS A 28 -1.64 -13.10 -8.14
N TYR A 29 -2.76 -13.28 -8.84
CA TYR A 29 -3.02 -12.69 -10.13
C TYR A 29 -4.34 -11.93 -10.02
N TYR A 30 -4.25 -10.61 -9.96
CA TYR A 30 -5.36 -9.65 -10.03
C TYR A 30 -6.63 -10.09 -9.27
N ASP A 31 -6.69 -9.78 -7.98
CA ASP A 31 -7.86 -10.01 -7.13
C ASP A 31 -8.79 -8.77 -7.16
N GLU A 32 -9.65 -8.63 -8.17
CA GLU A 32 -10.84 -7.79 -8.03
C GLU A 32 -11.73 -8.45 -6.98
N ILE A 33 -11.92 -7.80 -5.83
CA ILE A 33 -12.69 -8.37 -4.72
C ILE A 33 -14.17 -8.32 -5.08
N ASP A 34 -14.59 -9.22 -5.96
CA ASP A 34 -15.99 -9.59 -6.10
C ASP A 34 -16.44 -10.28 -4.81
N ASN A 35 -17.74 -10.15 -4.51
CA ASN A 35 -18.34 -10.69 -3.29
C ASN A 35 -18.11 -12.21 -3.09
N GLU A 36 -17.67 -12.91 -4.13
CA GLU A 36 -17.41 -14.35 -4.14
C GLU A 36 -15.99 -14.75 -3.70
N ILE A 37 -15.07 -13.81 -3.54
CA ILE A 37 -13.67 -14.10 -3.22
C ILE A 37 -13.43 -14.01 -1.71
N VAL A 38 -12.80 -15.05 -1.16
CA VAL A 38 -12.48 -15.14 0.28
C VAL A 38 -11.12 -14.49 0.54
N PRO A 39 -11.00 -13.54 1.49
CA PRO A 39 -9.71 -13.00 1.93
C PRO A 39 -8.75 -14.09 2.41
N LYS A 40 -7.47 -13.97 2.03
CA LYS A 40 -6.42 -14.93 2.40
C LYS A 40 -5.56 -14.35 3.51
N LYS A 41 -5.29 -15.15 4.53
CA LYS A 41 -4.25 -14.92 5.53
C LYS A 41 -3.00 -15.70 5.12
N VAL A 42 -1.95 -14.98 4.82
CA VAL A 42 -0.64 -15.53 4.44
C VAL A 42 0.35 -15.26 5.56
N ASN A 43 1.03 -16.30 6.04
CA ASN A 43 2.22 -16.18 6.88
C ASN A 43 3.39 -16.66 6.04
N GLY A 44 4.15 -15.73 5.46
CA GLY A 44 5.18 -16.01 4.47
C GLY A 44 5.23 -14.96 3.36
N ILE A 45 5.20 -15.40 2.11
CA ILE A 45 5.42 -14.57 0.92
C ILE A 45 4.14 -14.44 0.12
N GLY A 46 3.70 -13.21 -0.16
CA GLY A 46 2.70 -12.92 -1.19
C GLY A 46 3.37 -12.40 -2.46
N LEU A 47 3.18 -13.09 -3.57
CA LEU A 47 3.72 -12.74 -4.89
C LEU A 47 2.61 -12.20 -5.78
N GLY A 48 2.59 -10.89 -6.05
CA GLY A 48 1.61 -10.23 -6.91
C GLY A 48 2.12 -9.99 -8.32
N PHE A 49 1.50 -10.65 -9.31
CA PHE A 49 1.81 -10.45 -10.72
C PHE A 49 0.67 -9.69 -11.39
N ASN A 50 0.95 -8.45 -11.80
CA ASN A 50 0.07 -7.65 -12.63
C ASN A 50 0.89 -7.03 -13.75
N GLY A 51 0.92 -7.71 -14.89
CA GLY A 51 1.79 -7.38 -16.02
C GLY A 51 1.33 -6.15 -16.80
N LEU A 52 0.02 -5.99 -17.00
CA LEU A 52 -0.52 -4.83 -17.74
C LEU A 52 -0.40 -3.53 -16.93
N GLY A 53 -0.54 -3.61 -15.60
CA GLY A 53 -0.44 -2.47 -14.71
C GLY A 53 0.97 -1.87 -14.60
N ILE A 54 2.02 -2.59 -14.98
CA ILE A 54 3.42 -2.13 -14.80
C ILE A 54 3.69 -0.78 -15.48
N PHE A 55 3.02 -0.50 -16.59
CA PHE A 55 3.18 0.73 -17.37
C PHE A 55 2.46 1.93 -16.75
N ILE A 56 1.45 1.71 -15.92
CA ILE A 56 0.62 2.78 -15.36
C ILE A 56 1.44 3.77 -14.51
N PRO A 57 2.33 3.33 -13.59
CA PRO A 57 3.24 4.24 -12.89
C PRO A 57 4.15 5.05 -13.82
N PHE A 58 4.68 4.45 -14.88
CA PHE A 58 5.52 5.17 -15.83
C PHE A 58 4.73 6.22 -16.60
N LEU A 59 3.50 5.89 -17.01
CA LEU A 59 2.59 6.84 -17.64
C LEU A 59 2.23 7.99 -16.68
N MET A 60 2.00 7.70 -15.39
CA MET A 60 1.81 8.75 -14.39
C MET A 60 3.04 9.66 -14.29
N LEU A 61 4.25 9.09 -14.24
CA LEU A 61 5.51 9.83 -14.15
C LEU A 61 5.70 10.80 -15.33
N VAL A 62 5.50 10.35 -16.57
CA VAL A 62 5.68 11.21 -17.75
C VAL A 62 4.57 12.26 -17.89
N ASN A 63 3.39 12.01 -17.33
CA ASN A 63 2.29 12.98 -17.32
C ASN A 63 2.36 13.97 -16.14
N ILE A 64 3.35 13.87 -15.23
CA ILE A 64 3.56 14.85 -14.15
C ILE A 64 3.74 16.27 -14.68
N GLY A 65 4.34 16.43 -15.87
CA GLY A 65 4.57 17.75 -16.48
C GLY A 65 3.31 18.55 -16.83
N SER A 66 2.15 17.88 -16.91
CA SER A 66 0.85 18.53 -17.13
C SER A 66 0.16 18.97 -15.83
N ILE A 67 0.78 18.73 -14.67
CA ILE A 67 0.26 19.10 -13.36
C ILE A 67 0.53 20.58 -13.09
N ASN A 68 -0.49 21.41 -13.31
CA ASN A 68 -0.49 22.77 -12.78
C ASN A 68 -0.49 22.73 -11.24
N ASN A 69 0.31 23.59 -10.60
CA ASN A 69 0.40 23.77 -9.13
C ASN A 69 1.04 22.63 -8.29
N TRP A 70 1.80 21.72 -8.88
CA TRP A 70 2.43 20.60 -8.14
C TRP A 70 1.41 19.70 -7.39
N ASP A 71 0.14 19.78 -7.76
CA ASP A 71 -0.92 18.98 -7.15
C ASP A 71 -0.96 17.60 -7.81
N PHE A 72 -0.40 16.59 -7.14
CA PHE A 72 -0.49 15.22 -7.65
C PHE A 72 -1.97 14.79 -7.62
N PRO A 73 -2.63 14.57 -8.79
CA PRO A 73 -4.06 14.26 -8.85
C PRO A 73 -4.41 12.86 -8.33
N VAL A 74 -3.45 12.20 -7.68
CA VAL A 74 -3.58 10.85 -7.16
C VAL A 74 -3.85 10.93 -5.67
N HIS A 75 -5.09 10.65 -5.29
CA HIS A 75 -5.47 10.58 -3.90
C HIS A 75 -5.33 9.16 -3.37
N SER A 76 -4.89 9.04 -2.13
CA SER A 76 -5.01 7.77 -1.42
C SER A 76 -6.50 7.46 -1.24
N PRO A 77 -6.90 6.18 -1.30
CA PRO A 77 -8.31 5.82 -1.13
C PRO A 77 -8.82 6.26 0.24
N GLU A 78 -10.07 6.74 0.32
CA GLU A 78 -10.62 7.31 1.57
C GLU A 78 -11.09 6.24 2.56
N THR A 79 -11.53 5.09 2.06
CA THR A 79 -12.05 3.98 2.85
C THR A 79 -11.27 2.72 2.57
N VAL A 80 -11.18 1.86 3.58
CA VAL A 80 -10.59 0.52 3.46
C VAL A 80 -11.73 -0.49 3.30
N PRO A 81 -11.68 -1.43 2.35
CA PRO A 81 -12.70 -2.46 2.19
C PRO A 81 -12.72 -3.39 3.40
N ASP A 82 -13.90 -3.91 3.75
CA ASP A 82 -14.06 -4.87 4.86
C ASP A 82 -13.29 -6.17 4.64
N LYS A 83 -13.08 -6.53 3.37
CA LYS A 83 -12.39 -7.74 2.93
C LYS A 83 -11.06 -7.35 2.30
N MET A 84 -9.96 -7.81 2.90
CA MET A 84 -8.61 -7.61 2.36
C MET A 84 -7.74 -8.84 2.61
N ASN A 85 -6.84 -9.12 1.67
CA ASN A 85 -5.80 -10.11 1.89
C ASN A 85 -4.87 -9.62 3.03
N LYS A 86 -4.44 -10.53 3.91
CA LYS A 86 -3.51 -10.22 5.01
C LYS A 86 -2.22 -11.01 4.81
N ILE A 87 -1.11 -10.30 4.61
CA ILE A 87 0.23 -10.88 4.46
C ILE A 87 1.03 -10.55 5.72
N ASN A 88 1.48 -11.58 6.43
CA ASN A 88 2.41 -11.45 7.56
C ASN A 88 3.76 -12.01 7.08
N GLY A 89 4.72 -11.14 6.79
CA GLY A 89 6.00 -11.50 6.17
C GLY A 89 6.37 -10.56 5.04
N LEU A 90 6.45 -11.09 3.82
CA LEU A 90 6.95 -10.37 2.65
C LEU A 90 5.89 -10.30 1.55
N GLN A 91 5.55 -9.09 1.10
CA GLN A 91 4.79 -8.87 -0.12
C GLN A 91 5.75 -8.42 -1.22
N LEU A 92 5.89 -9.24 -2.26
CA LEU A 92 6.60 -8.90 -3.50
C LEU A 92 5.58 -8.74 -4.61
N SER A 93 5.63 -7.63 -5.33
CA SER A 93 4.77 -7.45 -6.50
C SER A 93 5.48 -6.72 -7.62
N ILE A 94 5.03 -6.94 -8.86
CA ILE A 94 5.42 -6.03 -9.95
C ILE A 94 4.81 -4.66 -9.69
N ILE A 95 3.50 -4.66 -9.48
CA ILE A 95 2.72 -3.52 -9.03
C ILE A 95 1.67 -4.03 -8.05
N ASN A 96 1.54 -3.39 -6.89
CA ASN A 96 0.46 -3.73 -5.97
C ASN A 96 -0.77 -2.87 -6.31
N MET A 97 -1.85 -3.52 -6.72
CA MET A 97 -3.15 -2.90 -7.02
C MET A 97 -4.30 -3.59 -6.28
N GLU A 98 -3.99 -4.30 -5.19
CA GLU A 98 -4.97 -5.10 -4.46
C GLU A 98 -5.14 -4.59 -3.02
N PRO A 99 -6.38 -4.57 -2.49
CA PRO A 99 -6.61 -4.27 -1.09
C PRO A 99 -5.92 -5.30 -0.19
N THR A 100 -4.81 -4.88 0.42
CA THR A 100 -3.92 -5.78 1.16
C THR A 100 -3.46 -5.12 2.47
N VAL A 101 -3.49 -5.89 3.55
CA VAL A 101 -2.84 -5.56 4.81
C VAL A 101 -1.52 -6.32 4.90
N THR A 102 -0.42 -5.60 4.92
CA THR A 102 0.92 -6.19 5.01
C THR A 102 1.55 -5.86 6.34
N ASN A 103 1.92 -6.89 7.10
CA ASN A 103 2.63 -6.80 8.36
C ASN A 103 4.04 -7.36 8.13
N GLY A 104 5.01 -6.49 7.91
CA GLY A 104 6.38 -6.87 7.52
C GLY A 104 6.93 -5.97 6.40
N LEU A 105 7.44 -6.57 5.34
CA LEU A 105 8.06 -5.88 4.21
C LEU A 105 7.15 -5.92 2.98
N GLU A 106 6.88 -4.78 2.37
CA GLU A 106 6.30 -4.64 1.04
C GLU A 106 7.35 -4.09 0.08
N PHE A 107 7.61 -4.82 -0.99
CA PHE A 107 8.46 -4.38 -2.08
C PHE A 107 7.71 -4.54 -3.40
N SER A 108 7.51 -3.43 -4.10
CA SER A 108 6.94 -3.44 -5.44
C SER A 108 8.01 -3.02 -6.45
N PHE A 109 8.16 -3.77 -7.55
CA PHE A 109 9.13 -3.47 -8.60
C PHE A 109 8.85 -2.15 -9.31
N SER A 110 7.58 -1.75 -9.38
CA SER A 110 7.16 -0.46 -9.95
C SER A 110 6.54 0.43 -8.89
N SER A 111 5.37 0.07 -8.36
CA SER A 111 4.64 0.89 -7.38
C SER A 111 3.59 0.11 -6.60
N ASN A 112 3.12 0.72 -5.51
CA ASN A 112 1.83 0.39 -4.90
C ASN A 112 0.83 1.52 -5.23
N ILE A 113 -0.18 1.23 -6.06
CA ILE A 113 -1.18 2.20 -6.53
C ILE A 113 -2.55 1.53 -6.69
N GLY A 114 -3.62 2.31 -6.72
CA GLY A 114 -4.91 1.86 -7.24
C GLY A 114 -5.77 1.01 -6.29
N ALA A 115 -5.29 0.66 -5.10
CA ALA A 115 -6.13 0.02 -4.09
C ALA A 115 -5.82 0.46 -2.65
N PRO A 116 -6.80 0.38 -1.73
CA PRO A 116 -6.60 0.69 -0.31
C PRO A 116 -5.67 -0.35 0.34
N ALA A 117 -4.38 -0.04 0.41
CA ALA A 117 -3.38 -0.86 1.09
C ALA A 117 -3.08 -0.33 2.51
N VAL A 118 -2.81 -1.26 3.43
CA VAL A 118 -2.36 -0.96 4.80
C VAL A 118 -1.01 -1.62 5.02
N ILE A 119 0.02 -0.82 5.31
CA ILE A 119 1.34 -1.33 5.65
C ILE A 119 1.63 -1.11 7.14
N ASN A 120 2.02 -2.18 7.84
CA ASN A 120 2.56 -2.19 9.20
C ASN A 120 3.99 -2.74 9.14
N GLY A 121 4.96 -1.87 8.85
CA GLY A 121 6.36 -2.25 8.66
C GLY A 121 7.07 -1.35 7.66
N VAL A 122 7.66 -1.93 6.62
CA VAL A 122 8.46 -1.21 5.62
C VAL A 122 7.85 -1.39 4.24
N SER A 123 7.67 -0.30 3.49
CA SER A 123 7.25 -0.31 2.09
C SER A 123 8.29 0.38 1.22
N ILE A 124 8.73 -0.28 0.16
CA ILE A 124 9.73 0.22 -0.78
C ILE A 124 9.23 0.03 -2.21
N SER A 125 9.19 1.12 -2.97
CA SER A 125 8.83 1.09 -4.40
C SER A 125 9.69 2.09 -5.20
N PRO A 126 10.14 1.76 -6.43
CA PRO A 126 10.93 2.67 -7.25
C PRO A 126 10.22 3.94 -7.75
N LEU A 127 8.89 3.97 -7.77
CA LEU A 127 8.14 5.15 -8.21
C LEU A 127 7.21 5.68 -7.11
N TYR A 128 6.11 4.98 -6.84
CA TYR A 128 5.06 5.46 -5.93
C TYR A 128 4.70 4.44 -4.84
N ASN A 129 4.39 4.94 -3.65
CA ASN A 129 3.66 4.20 -2.62
C ASN A 129 2.40 4.97 -2.24
N ILE A 130 1.23 4.40 -2.58
CA ILE A 130 -0.06 5.00 -2.29
C ILE A 130 -0.84 4.06 -1.40
N HIS A 131 -0.78 4.32 -0.10
CA HIS A 131 -1.47 3.51 0.91
C HIS A 131 -2.68 4.26 1.44
N HIS A 132 -3.65 3.53 2.00
CA HIS A 132 -4.58 4.17 2.91
C HIS A 132 -3.89 4.45 4.25
N THR A 133 -3.29 3.42 4.85
CA THR A 133 -2.60 3.53 6.15
C THR A 133 -1.16 3.06 6.04
N SER A 134 -0.23 3.89 6.52
CA SER A 134 1.18 3.58 6.62
C SER A 134 1.66 3.68 8.08
N ASN A 135 1.98 2.54 8.68
CA ASN A 135 2.54 2.43 10.01
C ASN A 135 3.97 1.87 9.90
N GLY A 136 4.98 2.75 9.95
CA GLY A 136 6.39 2.40 9.81
C GLY A 136 7.10 3.24 8.75
N PHE A 137 7.91 2.61 7.91
CA PHE A 137 8.75 3.28 6.91
C PHE A 137 8.15 3.11 5.52
N VAL A 138 7.98 4.21 4.80
CA VAL A 138 7.52 4.20 3.40
C VAL A 138 8.52 4.98 2.58
N ILE A 139 9.12 4.32 1.59
CA ILE A 139 10.25 4.85 0.82
C ILE A 139 9.94 4.69 -0.65
N SER A 140 9.95 5.80 -1.38
CA SER A 140 9.94 5.83 -2.83
C SER A 140 10.72 7.03 -3.33
N PRO A 141 11.30 6.99 -4.54
CA PRO A 141 11.90 8.17 -5.15
C PRO A 141 10.89 9.28 -5.47
N ILE A 142 9.71 8.95 -6.04
CA ILE A 142 8.81 9.98 -6.59
C ILE A 142 7.81 10.47 -5.54
N ALA A 143 6.90 9.60 -5.08
CA ALA A 143 5.93 10.02 -4.08
C ALA A 143 5.45 8.95 -3.11
N ASN A 144 5.18 9.37 -1.87
CA ASN A 144 4.42 8.62 -0.89
C ASN A 144 3.14 9.37 -0.52
N ILE A 145 1.99 8.73 -0.72
CA ILE A 145 0.67 9.34 -0.46
C ILE A 145 -0.10 8.43 0.48
N SER A 146 -0.69 8.99 1.54
CA SER A 146 -1.41 8.21 2.54
C SER A 146 -2.54 8.98 3.24
N GLN A 147 -3.58 8.28 3.69
CA GLN A 147 -4.61 8.89 4.54
C GLN A 147 -4.12 9.01 5.98
N LYS A 148 -3.53 7.93 6.52
CA LYS A 148 -3.02 7.85 7.89
C LYS A 148 -1.56 7.44 7.85
N CYS A 149 -0.68 8.25 8.44
CA CYS A 149 0.75 7.94 8.52
C CYS A 149 1.20 7.94 9.96
N ARG A 150 1.87 6.88 10.39
CA ARG A 150 2.47 6.70 11.70
C ARG A 150 3.91 6.20 11.50
N GLY A 151 4.86 7.10 11.35
CA GLY A 151 6.26 6.71 11.10
C GLY A 151 7.02 7.67 10.19
N VAL A 152 7.80 7.14 9.26
CA VAL A 152 8.68 7.94 8.39
C VAL A 152 8.33 7.72 6.92
N GLN A 153 8.13 8.81 6.19
CA GLN A 153 7.98 8.78 4.73
C GLN A 153 9.18 9.47 4.07
N ILE A 154 9.75 8.85 3.04
CA ILE A 154 10.89 9.39 2.29
C ILE A 154 10.58 9.32 0.80
N ALA A 155 10.45 10.48 0.16
CA ALA A 155 10.21 10.64 -1.29
C ALA A 155 10.38 12.08 -1.71
N LEU A 156 10.49 12.37 -3.02
CA LEU A 156 10.46 13.77 -3.49
C LEU A 156 9.17 14.48 -3.05
N TYR A 157 8.02 13.81 -3.13
CA TYR A 157 6.75 14.30 -2.63
C TYR A 157 6.16 13.37 -1.57
N ASN A 158 5.87 13.89 -0.38
CA ASN A 158 5.12 13.15 0.65
C ASN A 158 3.81 13.87 0.95
N SER A 159 2.70 13.15 1.02
CA SER A 159 1.39 13.70 1.40
C SER A 159 0.65 12.80 2.37
N CYS A 160 0.15 13.39 3.47
CA CYS A 160 -0.58 12.65 4.49
C CYS A 160 -1.70 13.45 5.18
N LYS A 161 -2.96 13.00 5.06
CA LYS A 161 -4.14 13.67 5.65
C LYS A 161 -4.25 13.52 7.19
N ASP A 162 -3.54 12.56 7.77
CA ASP A 162 -3.42 12.38 9.22
C ASP A 162 -2.04 11.81 9.53
N ALA A 163 -1.04 12.69 9.63
CA ALA A 163 0.33 12.34 9.95
C ALA A 163 0.61 12.37 11.47
N LYS A 164 1.28 11.32 11.95
CA LYS A 164 1.99 11.28 13.24
C LYS A 164 3.39 10.68 12.98
N GLY A 165 4.35 11.51 12.62
CA GLY A 165 5.63 11.05 12.12
C GLY A 165 6.47 12.14 11.48
N ILE A 166 7.43 11.72 10.66
CA ILE A 166 8.39 12.54 9.92
C ILE A 166 8.22 12.25 8.42
N GLN A 167 8.28 13.28 7.59
CA GLN A 167 8.30 13.20 6.14
C GLN A 167 9.58 13.89 5.67
N ILE A 168 10.34 13.24 4.80
CA ILE A 168 11.60 13.74 4.26
C ILE A 168 11.50 13.74 2.74
N GLY A 169 11.70 14.88 2.12
CA GLY A 169 11.40 15.05 0.70
C GLY A 169 11.49 16.46 0.20
N PHE A 170 11.56 16.65 -1.11
CA PHE A 170 11.56 17.99 -1.70
C PHE A 170 10.31 18.78 -1.30
N TRP A 171 9.16 18.12 -1.25
CA TRP A 171 7.90 18.71 -0.81
C TRP A 171 7.14 17.76 0.11
N ASN A 172 6.73 18.24 1.29
CA ASN A 172 6.06 17.42 2.28
C ASN A 172 4.79 18.10 2.78
N GLU A 173 3.65 17.45 2.58
CA GLU A 173 2.35 17.89 3.02
C GLU A 173 1.82 16.98 4.14
N ASN A 174 1.44 17.59 5.24
CA ASN A 174 0.65 16.93 6.27
C ASN A 174 -0.60 17.73 6.62
N GLN A 175 -1.40 17.22 7.54
CA GLN A 175 -2.67 17.83 7.92
C GLN A 175 -2.57 19.22 8.57
N LYS A 176 -1.36 19.76 8.79
CA LYS A 176 -1.13 21.07 9.40
C LYS A 176 -0.36 22.03 8.51
N ARG A 177 0.59 21.54 7.72
CA ARG A 177 1.54 22.38 6.98
C ARG A 177 2.11 21.68 5.75
N LYS A 178 2.53 22.50 4.80
CA LYS A 178 3.34 22.13 3.64
C LYS A 178 4.75 22.69 3.85
N PHE A 179 5.79 21.86 3.76
CA PHE A 179 7.16 22.29 4.04
C PHE A 179 8.18 21.47 3.22
N PRO A 180 9.23 22.10 2.66
CA PRO A 180 10.27 21.38 1.94
C PRO A 180 11.25 20.67 2.88
N PHE A 181 12.00 19.73 2.33
CA PHE A 181 13.06 18.91 2.94
C PHE A 181 12.64 18.00 4.10
N ILE A 182 12.07 18.54 5.18
CA ILE A 182 11.66 17.80 6.37
C ILE A 182 10.37 18.39 6.95
N ASN A 183 9.33 17.57 7.15
CA ASN A 183 8.10 17.94 7.86
C ASN A 183 7.78 16.90 8.92
N TRP A 184 7.16 17.31 10.03
CA TRP A 184 6.81 16.40 11.12
C TRP A 184 5.49 16.78 11.79
N ASN A 185 4.85 15.82 12.43
CA ASN A 185 3.71 16.07 13.31
C ASN A 185 3.63 14.94 14.34
N PHE A 186 3.48 15.25 15.62
CA PHE A 186 3.34 14.24 16.68
C PHE A 186 2.06 14.41 17.50
N LYS A 187 1.23 15.42 17.21
CA LYS A 187 -0.01 15.64 17.95
C LYS A 187 -1.11 14.75 17.36
N SER A 188 -1.84 14.06 18.22
CA SER A 188 -3.04 13.32 17.84
C SER A 188 -4.08 14.26 17.24
N LYS A 189 -4.77 13.81 16.20
CA LYS A 189 -5.96 14.48 15.67
C LYS A 189 -7.02 14.43 16.79
N LYS A 190 -7.44 15.58 17.30
CA LYS A 190 -8.57 15.62 18.24
C LYS A 190 -9.79 15.15 17.48
N VAL A 191 -10.40 14.04 17.91
CA VAL A 191 -11.73 13.67 17.47
C VAL A 191 -12.64 14.77 18.02
N LYS A 192 -13.25 15.57 17.15
CA LYS A 192 -14.36 16.42 17.60
C LYS A 192 -15.49 15.45 17.95
N SER A 193 -15.80 15.34 19.24
CA SER A 193 -17.02 14.72 19.75
C SER A 193 -18.22 15.53 19.31
#